data_AF-A0A377M485-F1
#
_entry.id   AF-A0A377M485-F1
#
_cell.length_a   1.000
_cell.length_b   1.000
_cell.length_c   1.000
_cell.angle_alpha   90.00
_cell.angle_beta   90.00
_cell.angle_gamma   90.00
#
_symmetry.space_group_name_H-M   'P 1'
#
loop_
_entity.id
_entity.type
_entity.pdbx_description
1 polymer ?
#
loop_
_entity_poly.entity_id
_entity_poly.type
_entity_poly.pdbx_seq_one_letter_code
_entity_poly.pdbx_strand_id
1 'polypeptide(L)'
;MWCESGSDQVEQRQGGASLAALAGHALAARVCLLLPASEMIFRRFTLPKKGSVEFSWLAEETLIGDVDTLHWTVLNKKGREVDAVAIDAGRLQYWLDRCADAGLTVVQVLPDAILLPVTEGGSTLVSTDSGYWMRYSPFGACETDAALLPLLLSQQCAGNLVCYGDAPADVQVDEQRAWQHPLVLIQPQWKSCKANLLHGVF
;
A
#
# COMPACT_ATOMS: atom_id res chain seq x y z
N MET A 1 -2.31 -8.77 -12.22
CA MET A 1 -3.56 -9.23 -11.59
C MET A 1 -4.47 -8.03 -11.43
N TRP A 2 -5.78 -8.17 -11.52
CA TRP A 2 -6.72 -7.08 -11.31
C TRP A 2 -8.01 -7.60 -10.67
N CYS A 3 -8.77 -6.70 -10.07
CA CYS A 3 -10.06 -7.00 -9.48
C CYS A 3 -11.02 -5.86 -9.81
N GLU A 4 -12.21 -6.21 -10.30
CA GLU A 4 -13.27 -5.25 -10.55
C GLU A 4 -13.82 -4.70 -9.24
N SER A 5 -14.17 -3.41 -9.23
CA SER A 5 -14.73 -2.77 -8.04
C SER A 5 -16.01 -3.47 -7.57
N GLY A 6 -16.01 -3.99 -6.34
CA GLY A 6 -17.15 -4.71 -5.77
C GLY A 6 -17.20 -6.20 -6.12
N SER A 7 -16.25 -6.69 -6.92
CA SER A 7 -16.13 -8.12 -7.24
C SER A 7 -15.41 -8.87 -6.12
N ASP A 8 -15.78 -10.12 -5.89
CA ASP A 8 -15.00 -11.08 -5.10
C ASP A 8 -14.07 -11.94 -5.97
N GLN A 9 -14.15 -11.77 -7.30
CA GLN A 9 -13.34 -12.47 -8.27
C GLN A 9 -12.10 -11.66 -8.61
N VAL A 10 -10.95 -12.32 -8.53
CA VAL A 10 -9.66 -11.75 -8.88
C VAL A 10 -9.16 -12.43 -10.14
N GLU A 11 -8.92 -11.63 -11.16
CA GLU A 11 -8.41 -12.12 -12.43
C GLU A 11 -6.89 -12.07 -12.46
N GLN A 12 -6.29 -13.26 -12.46
CA GLN A 12 -4.88 -13.47 -12.71
C GLN A 12 -4.75 -14.07 -14.10
N ARG A 13 -4.50 -13.23 -15.12
CA ARG A 13 -4.23 -13.74 -16.46
C ARG A 13 -2.82 -14.33 -16.49
N GLN A 14 -2.73 -15.66 -16.61
CA GLN A 14 -1.46 -16.34 -16.82
C GLN A 14 -0.87 -16.01 -18.20
N GLY A 15 0.47 -15.95 -18.25
CA GLY A 15 1.23 -15.85 -19.50
C GLY A 15 1.24 -14.45 -20.12
N GLY A 16 2.16 -13.58 -19.69
CA GLY A 16 2.62 -12.40 -20.44
C GLY A 16 1.55 -11.40 -20.91
N ALA A 17 0.29 -11.52 -20.47
CA ALA A 17 -0.80 -10.68 -20.92
C ALA A 17 -0.54 -9.23 -20.51
N SER A 18 -0.19 -8.41 -21.49
CA SER A 18 0.13 -6.99 -21.32
C SER A 18 -1.07 -6.23 -20.77
N LEU A 19 -0.82 -5.16 -20.00
CA LEU A 19 -1.84 -4.18 -19.60
C LEU A 19 -2.76 -3.76 -20.77
N ALA A 20 -2.24 -3.72 -22.00
CA ALA A 20 -3.00 -3.36 -23.20
C ALA A 20 -4.24 -4.25 -23.46
N ALA A 21 -4.26 -5.48 -22.94
CA ALA A 21 -5.44 -6.34 -23.06
C ALA A 21 -6.64 -5.82 -22.24
N LEU A 22 -6.40 -4.92 -21.28
CA LEU A 22 -7.43 -4.27 -20.48
C LEU A 22 -7.98 -3.00 -21.15
N ALA A 23 -7.40 -2.52 -22.24
CA ALA A 23 -7.84 -1.31 -22.94
C ALA A 23 -9.30 -1.41 -23.43
N GLY A 24 -9.74 -2.61 -23.82
CA GLY A 24 -11.12 -2.88 -24.25
C GLY A 24 -12.12 -3.06 -23.10
N HIS A 25 -11.67 -3.03 -21.85
CA HIS A 25 -12.52 -3.21 -20.69
C HIS A 25 -13.42 -1.99 -20.44
N ALA A 26 -14.66 -2.19 -20.01
CA ALA A 26 -15.61 -1.09 -19.78
C ALA A 26 -15.13 -0.05 -18.76
N LEU A 27 -14.21 -0.45 -17.87
CA LEU A 27 -13.62 0.39 -16.82
C LEU A 27 -12.18 0.86 -17.13
N ALA A 28 -11.69 0.67 -18.36
CA ALA A 28 -10.33 1.08 -18.75
C ALA A 28 -10.05 2.58 -18.51
N ALA A 29 -11.10 3.42 -18.52
CA ALA A 29 -10.99 4.86 -18.26
C ALA A 29 -11.05 5.26 -16.77
N ARG A 30 -11.20 4.29 -15.84
CA ARG A 30 -11.36 4.55 -14.40
C ARG A 30 -10.60 3.52 -13.58
N VAL A 31 -9.28 3.52 -13.73
CA VAL A 31 -8.38 2.56 -13.07
C VAL A 31 -7.85 3.11 -11.76
N CYS A 32 -7.96 2.32 -10.69
CA CYS A 32 -7.17 2.51 -9.46
C CYS A 32 -5.90 1.66 -9.59
N LEU A 33 -4.75 2.31 -9.62
CA LEU A 33 -3.45 1.67 -9.65
C LEU A 33 -2.96 1.44 -8.22
N LEU A 34 -2.80 0.17 -7.87
CA LEU A 34 -2.21 -0.24 -6.61
C LEU A 34 -0.72 -0.50 -6.82
N LEU A 35 0.11 0.18 -6.06
CA LEU A 35 1.55 0.03 -6.10
C LEU A 35 2.06 -0.71 -4.86
N PRO A 36 3.10 -1.56 -4.98
CA PRO A 36 3.61 -2.34 -3.86
C PRO A 36 4.07 -1.46 -2.72
N ALA A 37 3.60 -1.74 -1.51
CA ALA A 37 4.06 -1.08 -0.29
C ALA A 37 5.57 -1.25 -0.06
N SER A 38 6.17 -2.31 -0.61
CA SER A 38 7.62 -2.56 -0.60
C SER A 38 8.43 -1.54 -1.42
N GLU A 39 7.80 -0.84 -2.37
CA GLU A 39 8.42 0.26 -3.14
C GLU A 39 8.20 1.63 -2.48
N MET A 40 7.65 1.66 -1.26
CA MET A 40 7.23 2.89 -0.59
C MET A 40 7.80 3.04 0.82
N ILE A 41 7.86 4.30 1.26
CA ILE A 41 8.33 4.67 2.59
C ILE A 41 7.14 5.22 3.38
N PHE A 42 6.74 4.52 4.43
CA PHE A 42 5.70 4.98 5.36
C PHE A 42 6.34 5.71 6.53
N ARG A 43 5.91 6.94 6.79
CA ARG A 43 6.37 7.71 7.95
C ARG A 43 5.25 8.47 8.63
N ARG A 44 5.39 8.57 9.96
CA ARG A 44 4.64 9.51 10.77
C ARG A 44 5.51 10.73 11.07
N PHE A 45 4.94 11.90 10.87
CA PHE A 45 5.55 13.20 11.15
C PHE A 45 4.73 13.95 12.18
N THR A 46 5.42 14.66 13.08
CA THR A 46 4.79 15.67 13.95
C THR A 46 5.08 17.06 13.39
N LEU A 47 4.10 17.69 12.75
CA LEU A 47 4.25 19.03 12.19
C LEU A 47 4.57 20.07 13.29
N PRO A 48 5.40 21.10 13.04
CA PRO A 48 5.68 22.15 14.02
C PRO A 48 4.42 22.96 14.39
N LYS A 49 4.45 23.66 15.53
CA LYS A 49 3.29 24.47 16.00
C LYS A 49 3.03 25.71 15.13
N LYS A 50 4.04 26.19 14.41
CA LYS A 50 3.99 27.38 13.54
C LYS A 50 4.87 27.12 12.31
N GLY A 51 4.43 27.63 11.15
CA GLY A 51 5.12 27.47 9.87
C GLY A 51 4.69 26.23 9.09
N SER A 52 4.92 26.27 7.78
CA SER A 52 4.90 25.08 6.92
C SER A 52 6.31 24.51 6.86
N VAL A 53 6.43 23.18 6.85
CA VAL A 53 7.70 22.49 6.67
C VAL A 53 7.49 21.41 5.62
N GLU A 54 8.46 21.28 4.72
CA GLU A 54 8.50 20.25 3.69
C GLU A 54 8.80 18.87 4.31
N PHE A 55 8.08 17.84 3.86
CA PHE A 55 8.29 16.47 4.37
C PHE A 55 9.69 15.95 4.09
N SER A 56 10.27 16.29 2.92
CA SER A 56 11.64 15.90 2.59
C SER A 56 12.65 16.40 3.62
N TRP A 57 12.49 17.64 4.10
CA TRP A 57 13.35 18.19 5.14
C TRP A 57 13.17 17.48 6.49
N LEU A 58 11.94 17.12 6.87
CA LEU A 58 11.70 16.33 8.10
C LEU A 58 12.25 14.91 8.01
N ALA A 59 12.42 14.36 6.80
CA ALA A 59 12.86 13.00 6.59
C ALA A 59 14.37 12.87 6.33
N GLU A 60 15.04 13.96 5.95
CA GLU A 60 16.45 14.02 5.50
C GLU A 60 17.42 13.33 6.46
N GLU A 61 17.30 13.55 7.77
CA GLU A 61 18.21 12.97 8.77
C GLU A 61 18.05 11.45 8.94
N THR A 62 16.96 10.85 8.46
CA THR A 62 16.58 9.46 8.76
C THR A 62 16.44 8.58 7.52
N LEU A 63 16.60 9.14 6.32
CA LEU A 63 16.53 8.43 5.06
C LEU A 63 17.91 8.39 4.40
N ILE A 64 18.20 7.24 3.79
CA ILE A 64 19.42 7.04 3.02
C ILE A 64 19.05 7.19 1.55
N GLY A 65 19.71 8.11 0.84
CA GLY A 65 19.46 8.40 -0.58
C GLY A 65 19.03 9.84 -0.81
N ASP A 66 18.62 10.13 -2.04
CA ASP A 66 18.18 11.47 -2.45
C ASP A 66 16.69 11.67 -2.11
N VAL A 67 16.44 12.36 -0.99
CA VAL A 67 15.10 12.60 -0.46
C VAL A 67 14.30 13.61 -1.31
N ASP A 68 14.98 14.38 -2.17
CA ASP A 68 14.34 15.38 -3.03
C ASP A 68 13.61 14.72 -4.22
N THR A 69 13.96 13.48 -4.55
CA THR A 69 13.28 12.68 -5.59
C THR A 69 11.97 12.04 -5.10
N LEU A 70 11.71 12.09 -3.79
CA LEU A 70 10.53 11.45 -3.20
C LEU A 70 9.27 12.29 -3.35
N HIS A 71 8.23 11.67 -3.90
CA HIS A 71 6.89 12.23 -3.94
C HIS A 71 6.10 11.86 -2.67
N TRP A 72 5.98 12.82 -1.74
CA TRP A 72 5.29 12.62 -0.47
C TRP A 72 3.78 12.86 -0.59
N THR A 73 2.99 11.92 -0.06
CA THR A 73 1.53 12.00 -0.01
C THR A 73 1.03 11.77 1.41
N VAL A 74 0.17 12.67 1.88
CA VAL A 74 -0.49 12.52 3.20
C VAL A 74 -1.63 11.50 3.08
N LEU A 75 -1.56 10.44 3.88
CA LEU A 75 -2.62 9.42 3.97
C LEU A 75 -3.62 9.75 5.09
N ASN A 76 -3.14 10.28 6.20
CA ASN A 76 -3.97 10.65 7.34
C ASN A 76 -3.36 11.83 8.12
N LYS A 77 -4.20 12.63 8.77
CA LYS A 77 -3.78 13.77 9.59
C LYS A 77 -4.69 13.93 10.80
N LYS A 78 -4.11 13.86 11.99
CA LYS A 78 -4.80 14.10 13.27
C LYS A 78 -4.10 15.22 14.03
N GLY A 79 -4.64 16.43 13.91
CA GLY A 79 -4.02 17.63 14.48
C GLY A 79 -2.66 17.90 13.84
N ARG A 80 -1.58 17.68 14.61
CA ARG A 80 -0.19 17.85 14.16
C ARG A 80 0.47 16.53 13.74
N GLU A 81 -0.13 15.39 14.06
CA GLU A 81 0.36 14.08 13.62
C GLU A 81 -0.09 13.83 12.19
N VAL A 82 0.84 13.52 11.31
CA VAL A 82 0.63 13.27 9.89
C VAL A 82 1.22 11.92 9.55
N ASP A 83 0.40 11.05 9.00
CA ASP A 83 0.82 9.80 8.38
C ASP A 83 0.99 10.06 6.88
N ALA A 84 2.21 9.92 6.38
CA ALA A 84 2.54 10.15 4.98
C ALA A 84 3.30 8.96 4.39
N VAL A 85 3.14 8.80 3.08
CA VAL A 85 3.84 7.81 2.28
C VAL A 85 4.65 8.52 1.20
N ALA A 86 5.83 8.00 0.91
CA ALA A 86 6.66 8.44 -0.21
C ALA A 86 6.92 7.31 -1.19
N ILE A 87 7.01 7.67 -2.46
CA ILE A 87 7.53 6.85 -3.55
C ILE A 87 8.52 7.69 -4.36
N ASP A 88 9.52 7.06 -4.97
CA ASP A 88 10.36 7.72 -5.98
C ASP A 88 9.48 8.27 -7.13
N ALA A 89 9.66 9.55 -7.46
CA ALA A 89 8.85 10.23 -8.48
C ALA A 89 9.02 9.58 -9.87
N GLY A 90 10.24 9.15 -10.22
CA GLY A 90 10.52 8.45 -11.47
C GLY A 90 9.81 7.10 -11.54
N ARG A 91 9.74 6.38 -10.41
CA ARG A 91 9.01 5.11 -10.29
C ARG A 91 7.51 5.30 -10.45
N LEU A 92 6.93 6.34 -9.85
CA LEU A 92 5.52 6.68 -10.04
C LEU A 92 5.24 7.00 -11.52
N GLN A 93 6.04 7.88 -12.13
CA GLN A 93 5.89 8.22 -13.55
C GLN A 93 5.97 6.98 -14.44
N TYR A 94 6.95 6.10 -14.20
CA TYR A 94 7.11 4.86 -14.95
C TYR A 94 5.83 4.02 -14.96
N TRP A 95 5.17 3.87 -13.82
CA TRP A 95 3.92 3.09 -13.76
C TRP A 95 2.74 3.80 -14.45
N LEU A 96 2.67 5.12 -14.36
CA LEU A 96 1.65 5.91 -15.06
C LEU A 96 1.80 5.81 -16.58
N ASP A 97 3.03 5.94 -17.09
CA ASP A 97 3.35 5.79 -18.51
C ASP A 97 2.97 4.39 -19.01
N ARG A 98 3.29 3.35 -18.24
CA ARG A 98 2.93 1.96 -18.57
C ARG A 98 1.42 1.73 -18.64
N CYS A 99 0.63 2.43 -17.83
CA CYS A 99 -0.83 2.40 -17.92
C CYS A 99 -1.32 3.19 -19.15
N ALA A 100 -0.77 4.38 -19.39
CA ALA A 100 -1.13 5.21 -20.54
C ALA A 100 -0.83 4.53 -21.88
N ASP A 101 0.36 3.94 -22.02
CA ASP A 101 0.78 3.14 -23.19
C ASP A 101 -0.14 1.94 -23.43
N ALA A 102 -0.75 1.44 -22.37
CA ALA A 102 -1.73 0.35 -22.42
C ALA A 102 -3.17 0.82 -22.66
N GLY A 103 -3.42 2.12 -22.87
CA GLY A 103 -4.76 2.68 -23.07
C GLY A 103 -5.60 2.73 -21.79
N LEU A 104 -4.97 2.72 -20.62
CA LEU A 104 -5.63 2.79 -19.32
C LEU A 104 -5.55 4.22 -18.77
N THR A 105 -6.67 4.74 -18.28
CA THR A 105 -6.72 6.02 -17.56
C THR A 105 -6.71 5.75 -16.06
N VAL A 106 -5.59 6.06 -15.41
CA VAL A 106 -5.45 5.98 -13.96
C VAL A 106 -6.09 7.21 -13.33
N VAL A 107 -7.07 6.98 -12.46
CA VAL A 107 -7.79 8.05 -11.73
C VAL A 107 -7.41 8.10 -10.25
N GLN A 108 -6.77 7.05 -9.76
CA GLN A 108 -6.29 6.96 -8.39
C GLN A 108 -5.04 6.08 -8.32
N VAL A 109 -4.07 6.48 -7.52
CA VAL A 109 -2.90 5.67 -7.17
C VAL A 109 -2.83 5.55 -5.65
N LEU A 110 -2.66 4.31 -5.15
CA LEU A 110 -2.57 4.01 -3.72
C LEU A 110 -1.52 2.93 -3.43
N PRO A 111 -0.91 2.93 -2.23
CA PRO A 111 -0.18 1.77 -1.73
C PRO A 111 -1.15 0.62 -1.48
N ASP A 112 -0.72 -0.61 -1.74
CA ASP A 112 -1.58 -1.79 -1.65
C ASP A 112 -1.84 -2.27 -0.21
N ALA A 113 -0.82 -2.78 0.49
CA ALA A 113 -0.95 -3.43 1.78
C ALA A 113 -1.48 -2.49 2.89
N ILE A 114 -1.34 -1.17 2.74
CA ILE A 114 -1.91 -0.20 3.69
C ILE A 114 -3.45 -0.21 3.71
N LEU A 115 -4.07 -0.74 2.65
CA LEU A 115 -5.52 -0.88 2.53
C LEU A 115 -6.04 -2.18 3.17
N LEU A 116 -5.19 -3.03 3.74
CA LEU A 116 -5.68 -4.18 4.52
C LEU A 116 -6.58 -3.71 5.67
N PRO A 117 -7.49 -4.56 6.18
CA PRO A 117 -8.34 -4.25 7.31
C PRO A 117 -7.56 -3.68 8.49
N VAL A 118 -8.20 -2.80 9.25
CA VAL A 118 -7.59 -2.21 10.45
C VAL A 118 -7.87 -3.13 11.63
N THR A 119 -6.82 -3.61 12.29
CA THR A 119 -6.88 -4.14 13.66
C THR A 119 -6.55 -3.02 14.63
N GLU A 120 -7.47 -2.67 15.53
CA GLU A 120 -7.22 -1.59 16.48
C GLU A 120 -6.02 -1.91 17.38
N GLY A 121 -5.00 -1.04 17.34
CA GLY A 121 -3.75 -1.24 18.08
C GLY A 121 -2.94 -2.45 17.65
N GLY A 122 -3.30 -3.11 16.54
CA GLY A 122 -2.76 -4.40 16.10
C GLY A 122 -2.18 -4.38 14.70
N SER A 123 -1.94 -5.58 14.17
CA SER A 123 -1.49 -5.82 12.80
C SER A 123 -2.45 -6.77 12.07
N THR A 124 -2.56 -6.59 10.75
CA THR A 124 -3.26 -7.51 9.85
C THR A 124 -2.27 -8.08 8.86
N LEU A 125 -2.32 -9.40 8.69
CA LEU A 125 -1.49 -10.18 7.79
C LEU A 125 -2.38 -10.95 6.81
N VAL A 126 -1.98 -11.04 5.55
CA VAL A 126 -2.60 -11.96 4.57
C VAL A 126 -1.51 -12.60 3.72
N SER A 127 -1.63 -13.92 3.50
CA SER A 127 -0.70 -14.64 2.63
C SER A 127 -0.96 -14.33 1.15
N THR A 128 0.13 -14.31 0.39
CA THR A 128 0.18 -14.07 -1.05
C THR A 128 1.05 -15.15 -1.70
N ASP A 129 1.07 -15.22 -3.04
CA ASP A 129 1.91 -16.17 -3.77
C ASP A 129 3.43 -16.03 -3.47
N SER A 130 3.87 -14.80 -3.13
CA SER A 130 5.29 -14.44 -2.92
C SER A 130 5.68 -14.25 -1.45
N GLY A 131 4.76 -14.36 -0.51
CA GLY A 131 5.00 -14.04 0.90
C GLY A 131 3.75 -13.52 1.58
N TYR A 132 3.85 -12.38 2.26
CA TYR A 132 2.78 -11.79 3.03
C TYR A 132 2.67 -10.29 2.82
N TRP A 133 1.44 -9.80 2.73
CA TRP A 133 1.15 -8.40 2.98
C TRP A 133 0.85 -8.19 4.44
N MET A 134 1.43 -7.15 5.02
CA MET A 134 1.24 -6.78 6.41
C MET A 134 0.88 -5.29 6.52
N ARG A 135 -0.15 -4.99 7.30
CA ARG A 135 -0.49 -3.64 7.78
C ARG A 135 -0.30 -3.62 9.29
N TYR A 136 0.35 -2.59 9.83
CA TYR A 136 0.65 -2.52 11.25
C TYR A 136 0.34 -1.16 11.88
N SER A 137 0.03 -1.23 13.18
CA SER A 137 -0.15 -0.08 14.05
C SER A 137 1.22 0.45 14.53
N PRO A 138 1.41 1.76 14.70
CA PRO A 138 0.38 2.78 14.63
C PRO A 138 0.17 3.37 13.22
N PHE A 139 1.07 3.11 12.28
CA PHE A 139 0.91 3.40 10.85
C PHE A 139 2.04 2.75 10.04
N GLY A 140 1.68 2.01 8.99
CA GLY A 140 2.60 1.47 8.02
C GLY A 140 2.09 0.18 7.40
N ALA A 141 2.72 -0.21 6.31
CA ALA A 141 2.49 -1.48 5.67
C ALA A 141 3.76 -1.94 4.95
N CYS A 142 3.88 -3.24 4.73
CA CYS A 142 4.97 -3.83 3.97
C CYS A 142 4.52 -5.12 3.28
N GLU A 143 5.32 -5.54 2.30
CA GLU A 143 5.34 -6.90 1.80
C GLU A 143 6.61 -7.57 2.32
N THR A 144 6.51 -8.81 2.78
CA THR A 144 7.64 -9.57 3.31
C THR A 144 7.52 -11.04 2.96
N ASP A 145 8.66 -11.70 2.79
CA ASP A 145 8.69 -13.16 2.76
C ASP A 145 8.43 -13.74 4.17
N ALA A 146 8.20 -15.06 4.21
CA ALA A 146 7.93 -15.80 5.43
C ALA A 146 9.13 -15.82 6.40
N ALA A 147 10.36 -15.75 5.89
CA ALA A 147 11.57 -15.87 6.70
C ALA A 147 11.88 -14.60 7.50
N LEU A 148 11.54 -13.43 6.95
CA LEU A 148 11.73 -12.13 7.60
C LEU A 148 10.56 -11.72 8.49
N LEU A 149 9.40 -12.38 8.35
CA LEU A 149 8.19 -12.03 9.08
C LEU A 149 8.37 -12.06 10.63
N PRO A 150 9.02 -13.07 11.26
CA PRO A 150 9.23 -13.04 12.71
C PRO A 150 10.03 -11.82 13.17
N LEU A 151 11.06 -11.43 12.40
CA LEU A 151 11.85 -10.24 12.69
C LEU A 151 11.00 -8.97 12.59
N LEU A 152 10.20 -8.83 11.53
CA LEU A 152 9.32 -7.68 11.35
C LEU A 152 8.28 -7.58 12.46
N LEU A 153 7.66 -8.69 12.84
CA LEU A 153 6.70 -8.73 13.93
C LEU A 153 7.34 -8.31 15.26
N SER A 154 8.58 -8.74 15.53
CA SER A 154 9.30 -8.35 16.75
C SER A 154 9.57 -6.83 16.84
N GLN A 155 9.66 -6.14 15.69
CA GLN A 155 9.99 -4.72 15.61
C GLN A 155 8.75 -3.83 15.48
N GLN A 156 7.73 -4.29 14.74
CA GLN A 156 6.60 -3.47 14.28
C GLN A 156 5.25 -3.91 14.83
N CYS A 157 5.11 -5.16 15.30
CA CYS A 157 3.84 -5.62 15.83
C CYS A 157 3.67 -5.14 17.26
N ALA A 158 2.81 -4.13 17.43
CA ALA A 158 2.17 -3.86 18.71
C ALA A 158 0.79 -4.52 18.71
N GLY A 159 0.37 -5.08 19.85
CA GLY A 159 -0.98 -5.60 20.05
C GLY A 159 -1.31 -6.86 19.24
N ASN A 160 -2.59 -7.01 18.89
CA ASN A 160 -3.14 -8.23 18.31
C ASN A 160 -2.71 -8.43 16.84
N LEU A 161 -2.34 -9.64 16.48
CA LEU A 161 -2.06 -10.07 15.11
C LEU A 161 -3.25 -10.87 14.54
N VAL A 162 -3.88 -10.31 13.50
CA VAL A 162 -4.96 -10.98 12.75
C VAL A 162 -4.40 -11.51 11.43
N CYS A 163 -4.47 -12.82 11.20
CA CYS A 163 -4.01 -13.45 9.96
C CYS A 163 -5.20 -13.93 9.11
N TYR A 164 -5.19 -13.60 7.82
CA TYR A 164 -6.10 -14.16 6.82
C TYR A 164 -5.38 -15.29 6.07
N GLY A 165 -5.81 -16.52 6.32
CA GLY A 165 -5.20 -17.75 5.82
C GLY A 165 -4.41 -18.49 6.87
N ASP A 166 -3.48 -19.34 6.43
CA ASP A 166 -2.68 -20.16 7.34
C ASP A 166 -1.73 -19.29 8.17
N ALA A 167 -1.60 -19.63 9.46
CA ALA A 167 -0.64 -18.98 10.32
C ALA A 167 0.78 -19.26 9.80
N PRO A 168 1.64 -18.23 9.67
CA PRO A 168 3.03 -18.42 9.29
C PRO A 168 3.75 -19.32 10.29
N ALA A 169 4.74 -20.08 9.81
CA ALA A 169 5.59 -20.88 10.68
C ALA A 169 6.26 -19.99 11.74
N ASP A 170 6.33 -20.48 12.98
CA ASP A 170 6.96 -19.81 14.11
C ASP A 170 6.37 -18.43 14.48
N VAL A 171 5.16 -18.12 14.00
CA VAL A 171 4.42 -16.90 14.34
C VAL A 171 3.18 -17.24 15.16
N GLN A 172 3.07 -16.65 16.35
CA GLN A 172 1.84 -16.69 17.15
C GLN A 172 0.85 -15.66 16.60
N VAL A 173 -0.31 -16.14 16.16
CA VAL A 173 -1.41 -15.30 15.65
C VAL A 173 -2.54 -15.30 16.68
N ASP A 174 -3.03 -14.12 17.04
CA ASP A 174 -4.11 -13.97 18.03
C ASP A 174 -5.49 -14.33 17.44
N GLU A 175 -5.71 -13.98 16.17
CA GLU A 175 -6.95 -14.29 15.46
C GLU A 175 -6.65 -14.78 14.04
N GLN A 176 -7.10 -15.99 13.72
CA GLN A 176 -7.01 -16.55 12.39
C GLN A 176 -8.37 -16.47 11.68
N ARG A 177 -8.36 -15.97 10.45
CA ARG A 177 -9.54 -15.85 9.58
C ARG A 177 -9.35 -16.66 8.32
N ALA A 178 -10.46 -17.01 7.67
CA ALA A 178 -10.43 -17.66 6.37
C ALA A 178 -9.64 -16.80 5.37
N TRP A 179 -8.80 -17.47 4.57
CA TRP A 179 -8.05 -16.79 3.53
C TRP A 179 -9.00 -16.08 2.56
N GLN A 180 -8.64 -14.86 2.20
CA GLN A 180 -9.28 -14.10 1.13
C GLN A 180 -8.17 -13.47 0.29
N HIS A 181 -8.39 -13.38 -1.01
CA HIS A 181 -7.43 -12.76 -1.89
C HIS A 181 -7.18 -11.29 -1.46
N PRO A 182 -5.92 -10.81 -1.37
CA PRO A 182 -5.61 -9.45 -0.92
C PRO A 182 -6.41 -8.35 -1.63
N LEU A 183 -6.53 -8.42 -2.96
CA LEU A 183 -7.33 -7.47 -3.75
C LEU A 183 -8.83 -7.44 -3.41
N VAL A 184 -9.40 -8.53 -2.87
CA VAL A 184 -10.78 -8.55 -2.35
C VAL A 184 -10.79 -7.92 -0.96
N LEU A 185 -9.83 -8.31 -0.14
CA LEU A 185 -9.73 -7.93 1.26
C LEU A 185 -9.57 -6.41 1.46
N ILE A 186 -8.88 -5.73 0.55
CA ILE A 186 -8.66 -4.28 0.61
C ILE A 186 -9.87 -3.43 0.16
N GLN A 187 -10.88 -4.02 -0.49
CA GLN A 187 -11.95 -3.24 -1.11
C GLN A 187 -12.75 -2.35 -0.14
N PRO A 188 -13.13 -2.80 1.08
CA PRO A 188 -13.87 -1.94 2.00
C PRO A 188 -13.07 -0.68 2.39
N GLN A 189 -11.77 -0.83 2.64
CA GLN A 189 -10.86 0.26 2.97
C GLN A 189 -10.63 1.16 1.76
N TRP A 190 -10.40 0.58 0.58
CA TRP A 190 -10.26 1.33 -0.67
C TRP A 190 -11.47 2.22 -0.95
N LYS A 191 -12.70 1.71 -0.81
CA LYS A 191 -13.95 2.48 -1.04
C LYS A 191 -14.09 3.71 -0.13
N SER A 192 -13.47 3.69 1.05
CA SER A 192 -13.46 4.81 1.99
C SER A 192 -12.20 5.68 1.92
N CYS A 193 -11.19 5.24 1.17
CA CYS A 193 -9.92 5.93 1.04
C CYS A 193 -10.04 7.15 0.12
N LYS A 194 -9.71 8.32 0.68
CA LYS A 194 -9.69 9.60 -0.05
C LYS A 194 -8.29 10.01 -0.50
N ALA A 195 -7.26 9.27 -0.06
CA ALA A 195 -5.89 9.55 -0.48
C ALA A 195 -5.73 9.24 -1.98
N ASN A 196 -4.79 9.93 -2.59
CA ASN A 196 -4.39 9.70 -3.97
C ASN A 196 -2.96 10.22 -4.13
N LEU A 197 -2.08 9.44 -4.74
CA LEU A 197 -0.73 9.91 -5.06
C LEU A 197 -0.72 10.83 -6.29
N LEU A 198 -1.82 10.91 -7.05
CA LEU A 198 -2.01 11.86 -8.16
C LEU A 198 -2.32 13.27 -7.65
N HIS A 199 -1.27 14.00 -7.29
CA HIS A 199 -1.32 15.42 -6.95
C HIS A 199 0.02 16.09 -7.20
N GLY A 200 0.03 17.42 -7.17
CA GLY A 200 1.24 18.20 -7.40
C GLY A 200 1.62 18.14 -8.88
N VAL A 201 2.74 17.47 -9.17
CA VAL A 201 3.26 17.29 -10.54
C VAL A 201 2.65 16.09 -11.27
N PHE A 202 1.86 15.27 -10.58
CA PHE A 202 1.18 14.06 -11.08
C PHE A 202 -0.34 14.23 -11.12
#